data_AF-A0A9P6YCL8-F1
#
_entry.id   AF-A0A9P6YCL8-F1
#
_cell.length_a   1.000
_cell.length_b   1.000
_cell.length_c   1.000
_cell.angle_alpha   90.00
_cell.angle_beta   90.00
_cell.angle_gamma   90.00
#
_symmetry.space_group_name_H-M   'P 1'
#
loop_
_entity.id
_entity.type
_entity.pdbx_description
1 polymer ?
#
loop_
_entity_poly.entity_id
_entity_poly.type
_entity_poly.pdbx_seq_one_letter_code
_entity_poly.pdbx_strand_id
1 'polypeptide(L)'
;MTASKDCFLDSGKTAAVSGGIGLVVSAMQNTIQKHHTGARGVITRTGGTIAFFAAMGGIFTLGECVAKDIRKEDDAINAAIGGCAAGFLAGVRTHSFGKMALGCAAIGGTMYTYEASGQLKGQFANKTREEKKEHSKSFFKQTKLTEEE
;
A
#
# COMPACT_ATOMS: atom_id res chain seq x y z
N MET A 1 15.35 14.43 -14.99
CA MET A 1 15.07 13.12 -15.66
C MET A 1 15.67 11.91 -14.93
N THR A 2 16.27 12.05 -13.75
CA THR A 2 16.74 10.91 -12.93
C THR A 2 15.61 10.18 -12.19
N ALA A 3 14.50 10.88 -11.90
CA ALA A 3 13.35 10.33 -11.16
C ALA A 3 12.76 9.03 -11.73
N SER A 4 12.69 8.86 -13.06
CA SER A 4 12.13 7.61 -13.63
C SER A 4 12.99 6.38 -13.32
N LYS A 5 14.33 6.51 -13.33
CA LYS A 5 15.21 5.36 -13.06
C LYS A 5 15.10 4.90 -11.61
N ASP A 6 15.03 5.86 -10.69
CA ASP A 6 14.86 5.60 -9.26
C ASP A 6 13.49 4.97 -9.00
N CYS A 7 12.43 5.47 -9.66
CA CYS A 7 11.09 4.89 -9.59
C CYS A 7 11.01 3.45 -10.11
N PHE A 8 11.69 3.12 -11.22
CA PHE A 8 11.75 1.73 -11.70
C PHE A 8 12.52 0.84 -10.73
N LEU A 9 13.61 1.33 -10.16
CA LEU A 9 14.41 0.57 -9.21
C LEU A 9 13.62 0.28 -7.92
N ASP A 10 12.94 1.28 -7.37
CA ASP A 10 12.12 1.12 -6.16
C ASP A 10 10.87 0.30 -6.43
N SER A 11 10.23 0.46 -7.58
CA SER A 11 9.12 -0.41 -8.00
C SER A 11 9.58 -1.86 -8.13
N GLY A 12 10.79 -2.09 -8.64
CA GLY A 12 11.39 -3.42 -8.70
C GLY A 12 11.62 -4.04 -7.33
N LYS A 13 12.09 -3.25 -6.35
CA LYS A 13 12.25 -3.70 -4.96
C LYS A 13 10.91 -4.03 -4.32
N THR A 14 9.92 -3.15 -4.45
CA THR A 14 8.57 -3.36 -3.90
C THR A 14 7.87 -4.55 -4.57
N ALA A 15 8.03 -4.72 -5.87
CA ALA A 15 7.54 -5.87 -6.62
C ALA A 15 8.20 -7.18 -6.14
N ALA A 16 9.49 -7.17 -5.80
CA ALA A 16 10.17 -8.34 -5.26
C ALA A 16 9.65 -8.70 -3.85
N VAL A 17 9.48 -7.70 -2.97
CA VAL A 17 8.94 -7.93 -1.61
C VAL A 17 7.51 -8.46 -1.66
N SER A 18 6.65 -7.82 -2.45
CA SER A 18 5.26 -8.26 -2.65
C SER A 18 5.18 -9.61 -3.35
N GLY A 19 6.07 -9.89 -4.31
CA GLY A 19 6.24 -11.22 -4.90
C GLY A 19 6.61 -12.28 -3.87
N GLY A 20 7.46 -11.95 -2.89
CA GLY A 20 7.77 -12.81 -1.76
C GLY A 20 6.53 -13.16 -0.92
N ILE A 21 5.67 -12.18 -0.64
CA ILE A 21 4.36 -12.42 0.01
C ILE A 21 3.49 -13.33 -0.87
N GLY A 22 3.46 -13.06 -2.18
CA GLY A 22 2.77 -13.90 -3.16
C GLY A 22 3.28 -15.34 -3.20
N LEU A 23 4.58 -15.56 -2.97
CA LEU A 23 5.18 -16.90 -2.87
C LEU A 23 4.69 -17.65 -1.63
N VAL A 24 4.59 -16.98 -0.48
CA VAL A 24 4.02 -17.58 0.73
C VAL A 24 2.55 -17.96 0.51
N VAL A 25 1.77 -17.04 -0.08
CA VAL A 25 0.36 -17.28 -0.41
C VAL A 25 0.19 -18.38 -1.46
N SER A 26 1.12 -18.48 -2.42
CA SER A 26 1.21 -19.55 -3.40
C SER A 26 1.50 -20.91 -2.72
N ALA A 27 2.43 -20.94 -1.78
CA ALA A 27 2.75 -22.14 -1.01
C ALA A 27 1.55 -22.63 -0.20
N MET A 28 0.82 -21.73 0.47
CA MET A 28 -0.41 -22.07 1.19
C MET A 28 -1.51 -22.61 0.26
N GLN A 29 -1.69 -22.00 -0.91
CA GLN A 29 -2.65 -22.53 -1.89
C GLN A 29 -2.22 -23.90 -2.43
N ASN A 30 -0.92 -24.13 -2.58
CA ASN A 30 -0.35 -25.40 -3.00
C ASN A 30 -0.49 -26.50 -1.93
N THR A 31 -0.67 -26.19 -0.64
CA THR A 31 -0.92 -27.22 0.39
C THR A 31 -2.39 -27.58 0.54
N ILE A 32 -3.29 -26.63 0.30
CA ILE A 32 -4.75 -26.84 0.44
C ILE A 32 -5.35 -27.57 -0.78
N GLN A 33 -4.74 -27.41 -1.96
CA GLN A 33 -5.23 -28.07 -3.18
C GLN A 33 -4.86 -29.56 -3.20
N LYS A 34 -5.80 -30.39 -3.64
CA LYS A 34 -5.57 -31.83 -3.84
C LYS A 34 -4.82 -32.06 -5.15
N HIS A 35 -3.50 -32.20 -5.11
CA HIS A 35 -2.67 -32.55 -6.27
C HIS A 35 -1.40 -33.31 -5.87
N HIS A 36 -0.87 -34.09 -6.81
CA HIS A 36 0.27 -34.99 -6.61
C HIS A 36 1.63 -34.37 -6.99
N THR A 37 1.66 -33.06 -7.28
CA THR A 37 2.80 -32.38 -7.94
C THR A 37 3.88 -31.85 -6.98
N GLY A 38 3.76 -32.11 -5.68
CA GLY A 38 4.77 -31.72 -4.69
C GLY A 38 5.12 -30.22 -4.72
N ALA A 39 6.39 -29.88 -4.46
CA ALA A 39 6.87 -28.49 -4.38
C ALA A 39 6.84 -27.74 -5.73
N ARG A 40 6.86 -28.45 -6.87
CA ARG A 40 6.81 -27.82 -8.21
C ARG A 40 5.50 -27.07 -8.45
N GLY A 41 4.41 -27.48 -7.79
CA GLY A 41 3.10 -26.85 -7.93
C GLY A 41 3.06 -25.37 -7.49
N VAL A 42 3.96 -24.95 -6.59
CA VAL A 42 4.07 -23.56 -6.11
C VAL A 42 4.40 -22.59 -7.25
N ILE A 43 5.19 -23.04 -8.22
CA ILE A 43 5.64 -22.22 -9.35
C ILE A 43 4.79 -22.51 -10.58
N THR A 44 4.51 -23.78 -10.89
CA THR A 44 3.83 -24.14 -12.15
C THR A 44 2.31 -24.00 -12.10
N ARG A 45 1.69 -24.09 -10.92
CA ARG A 45 0.22 -24.06 -10.77
C ARG A 45 -0.27 -22.79 -10.10
N THR A 46 0.35 -22.43 -8.98
CA THR A 46 0.02 -21.22 -8.21
C THR A 46 0.99 -20.07 -8.49
N GLY A 47 1.93 -20.20 -9.42
CA GLY A 47 2.85 -19.12 -9.79
C GLY A 47 2.17 -17.83 -10.27
N GLY A 48 0.94 -17.94 -10.78
CA GLY A 48 0.12 -16.78 -11.12
C GLY A 48 -0.19 -15.87 -9.93
N THR A 49 -0.25 -16.39 -8.69
CA THR A 49 -0.45 -15.55 -7.50
C THR A 49 0.81 -14.77 -7.16
N ILE A 50 1.99 -15.38 -7.32
CA ILE A 50 3.30 -14.72 -7.15
C ILE A 50 3.40 -13.52 -8.09
N ALA A 51 3.15 -13.76 -9.39
CA ALA A 51 3.18 -12.71 -10.40
C ALA A 51 2.13 -11.62 -10.13
N PHE A 52 0.94 -12.01 -9.66
CA PHE A 52 -0.14 -11.08 -9.34
C PHE A 52 0.24 -10.14 -8.18
N PHE A 53 0.75 -10.68 -7.07
CA PHE A 53 1.20 -9.85 -5.94
C PHE A 53 2.40 -8.97 -6.31
N ALA A 54 3.36 -9.51 -7.07
CA ALA A 54 4.49 -8.73 -7.60
C ALA A 54 4.03 -7.55 -8.47
N ALA A 55 3.06 -7.80 -9.36
CA ALA A 55 2.48 -6.77 -10.21
C ALA A 55 1.74 -5.70 -9.39
N MET A 56 0.99 -6.09 -8.36
CA MET A 56 0.33 -5.13 -7.46
C MET A 56 1.35 -4.21 -6.77
N GLY A 57 2.44 -4.77 -6.23
CA GLY A 57 3.49 -3.97 -5.59
C GLY A 57 4.23 -3.05 -6.55
N GLY A 58 4.49 -3.51 -7.78
CA GLY A 58 5.09 -2.67 -8.82
C GLY A 58 4.17 -1.53 -9.26
N ILE A 59 2.90 -1.81 -9.53
CA ILE A 59 1.91 -0.79 -9.93
C ILE A 59 1.68 0.24 -8.82
N PHE A 60 1.69 -0.20 -7.56
CA PHE A 60 1.60 0.69 -6.41
C PHE A 60 2.69 1.77 -6.43
N THR A 61 3.96 1.34 -6.45
CA THR A 61 5.10 2.28 -6.41
C THR A 61 5.20 3.11 -7.68
N LEU A 62 4.91 2.55 -8.85
CA LEU A 62 4.88 3.32 -10.09
C LEU A 62 3.76 4.37 -10.07
N GLY A 63 2.57 4.01 -9.60
CA GLY A 63 1.44 4.93 -9.50
C GLY A 63 1.72 6.07 -8.52
N GLU A 64 2.34 5.76 -7.39
CA GLU A 64 2.77 6.76 -6.41
C GLU A 64 3.85 7.69 -6.99
N CYS A 65 4.86 7.15 -7.68
CA CYS A 65 5.88 7.93 -8.37
C CYS A 65 5.32 8.90 -9.41
N VAL A 66 4.37 8.42 -10.23
CA VAL A 66 3.70 9.26 -11.25
C VAL A 66 2.85 10.34 -10.58
N ALA A 67 2.14 10.00 -9.50
CA ALA A 67 1.35 10.98 -8.74
C ALA A 67 2.25 12.07 -8.13
N LYS A 68 3.40 11.69 -7.57
CA LYS A 68 4.42 12.62 -7.03
C LYS A 68 4.97 13.54 -8.11
N ASP A 69 5.28 13.02 -9.30
CA ASP A 69 5.83 13.84 -10.40
C ASP A 69 4.81 14.87 -10.92
N ILE A 70 3.54 14.47 -11.04
CA ILE A 70 2.46 15.35 -11.52
C ILE A 70 2.12 16.42 -10.48
N ARG A 71 2.02 16.05 -9.20
CA ARG A 71 1.58 16.97 -8.13
C ARG A 71 2.71 17.78 -7.51
N LYS A 72 3.96 17.31 -7.63
CA LYS A 72 5.13 17.90 -6.96
C LYS A 72 4.97 18.04 -5.44
N GLU A 73 4.12 17.20 -4.84
CA GLU A 73 3.83 17.14 -3.41
C GLU A 73 4.07 15.70 -2.93
N ASP A 74 4.52 15.53 -1.69
CA ASP A 74 4.77 14.21 -1.07
C ASP A 74 3.81 13.99 0.11
N ASP A 75 2.55 13.70 -0.22
CA ASP A 75 1.47 13.52 0.75
C ASP A 75 0.82 12.14 0.65
N ALA A 76 0.06 11.78 1.70
CA ALA A 76 -0.70 10.53 1.82
C ALA A 76 -1.64 10.23 0.64
N ILE A 77 -2.05 11.24 -0.12
CA ILE A 77 -2.90 11.09 -1.29
C ILE A 77 -2.15 10.39 -2.43
N ASN A 78 -0.82 10.52 -2.53
CA ASN A 78 -0.04 9.83 -3.55
C ASN A 78 -0.05 8.31 -3.31
N ALA A 79 0.11 7.87 -2.06
CA ALA A 79 -0.04 6.47 -1.70
C ALA A 79 -1.49 5.98 -1.83
N ALA A 80 -2.48 6.86 -1.66
CA ALA A 80 -3.88 6.52 -1.95
C ALA A 80 -4.09 6.23 -3.44
N ILE A 81 -3.51 7.06 -4.33
CA ILE A 81 -3.58 6.89 -5.79
C ILE A 81 -2.85 5.63 -6.22
N GLY A 82 -1.62 5.41 -5.76
CA GLY A 82 -0.86 4.18 -6.01
C GLY A 82 -1.59 2.94 -5.48
N GLY A 83 -2.15 3.03 -4.27
CA GLY A 83 -2.93 1.96 -3.63
C GLY A 83 -4.22 1.64 -4.38
N CYS A 84 -4.90 2.66 -4.90
CA CYS A 84 -6.08 2.49 -5.74
C CYS A 84 -5.74 1.81 -7.06
N ALA A 85 -4.65 2.24 -7.72
CA ALA A 85 -4.17 1.63 -8.96
C ALA A 85 -3.79 0.15 -8.78
N ALA A 86 -3.09 -0.18 -7.69
CA ALA A 86 -2.77 -1.56 -7.33
C ALA A 86 -4.04 -2.38 -7.01
N GLY A 87 -4.99 -1.78 -6.28
CA GLY A 87 -6.25 -2.43 -5.91
C GLY A 87 -7.18 -2.69 -7.09
N PHE A 88 -7.15 -1.86 -8.13
CA PHE A 88 -7.87 -2.12 -9.37
C PHE A 88 -7.44 -3.44 -10.02
N LEU A 89 -6.15 -3.80 -9.94
CA LEU A 89 -5.65 -5.04 -10.53
C LEU A 89 -6.37 -6.29 -9.99
N ALA A 90 -6.77 -6.28 -8.71
CA ALA A 90 -7.55 -7.37 -8.10
C ALA A 90 -8.94 -7.53 -8.72
N GLY A 91 -9.57 -6.43 -9.09
CA GLY A 91 -10.84 -6.46 -9.81
C GLY A 91 -10.70 -6.85 -11.29
N VAL A 92 -9.59 -6.45 -11.94
CA VAL A 92 -9.29 -6.83 -13.34
C VAL A 92 -9.16 -8.35 -13.46
N ARG A 93 -8.45 -9.01 -12.52
CA ARG A 93 -8.30 -10.48 -12.47
C ARG A 93 -9.65 -11.22 -12.48
N THR A 94 -10.67 -10.61 -11.88
CA THR A 94 -11.99 -11.21 -11.65
C THR A 94 -13.09 -10.63 -12.54
N HIS A 95 -12.73 -9.74 -13.48
CA HIS A 95 -13.64 -9.07 -14.41
C HIS A 95 -14.89 -8.46 -13.73
N SER A 96 -14.70 -7.83 -12.57
CA SER A 96 -15.82 -7.28 -11.78
C SER A 96 -15.56 -5.84 -11.35
N PHE A 97 -16.39 -4.92 -11.84
CA PHE A 97 -16.34 -3.51 -11.48
C PHE A 97 -16.55 -3.27 -9.97
N GLY A 98 -17.37 -4.09 -9.30
CA GLY A 98 -17.54 -3.99 -7.85
C GLY A 98 -16.26 -4.33 -7.08
N LYS A 99 -15.54 -5.38 -7.51
CA LYS A 99 -14.26 -5.77 -6.91
C LYS A 99 -13.15 -4.78 -7.22
N MET A 100 -13.22 -4.13 -8.38
CA MET A 100 -12.35 -3.01 -8.76
C MET A 100 -12.51 -1.83 -7.79
N ALA A 101 -13.74 -1.36 -7.58
CA ALA A 101 -14.04 -0.26 -6.66
C ALA A 101 -13.68 -0.62 -5.21
N LEU A 102 -14.04 -1.83 -4.77
CA LEU A 102 -13.70 -2.31 -3.43
C LEU A 102 -12.19 -2.41 -3.23
N GLY A 103 -11.46 -2.97 -4.20
CA GLY A 103 -10.01 -3.09 -4.14
C GLY A 103 -9.34 -1.72 -4.07
N CYS A 104 -9.79 -0.77 -4.88
CA CYS A 104 -9.29 0.60 -4.83
C CYS A 104 -9.56 1.26 -3.47
N ALA A 105 -10.80 1.21 -2.96
CA ALA A 105 -11.16 1.83 -1.70
C ALA A 105 -10.44 1.17 -0.51
N ALA A 106 -10.33 -0.16 -0.48
CA ALA A 106 -9.70 -0.89 0.59
C ALA A 106 -8.18 -0.65 0.63
N ILE A 107 -7.49 -0.84 -0.50
CA ILE A 107 -6.03 -0.74 -0.53
C ILE A 107 -5.60 0.74 -0.55
N GLY A 108 -6.24 1.57 -1.37
CA GLY A 108 -6.01 3.01 -1.40
C GLY A 108 -6.32 3.68 -0.07
N GLY A 109 -7.43 3.34 0.57
CA GLY A 109 -7.78 3.83 1.90
C GLY A 109 -6.79 3.38 2.98
N THR A 110 -6.38 2.11 2.96
CA THR A 110 -5.38 1.59 3.92
C THR A 110 -4.05 2.33 3.76
N MET A 111 -3.55 2.50 2.53
CA MET A 111 -2.29 3.18 2.27
C MET A 111 -2.35 4.67 2.61
N TYR A 112 -3.48 5.32 2.30
CA TYR A 112 -3.74 6.70 2.75
C TYR A 112 -3.64 6.82 4.26
N THR A 113 -4.32 5.95 5.01
CA THR A 113 -4.28 5.98 6.48
C THR A 113 -2.89 5.66 7.03
N TYR A 114 -2.13 4.78 6.38
CA TYR A 114 -0.78 4.43 6.78
C TYR A 114 0.17 5.63 6.66
N GLU A 115 0.10 6.38 5.56
CA GLU A 115 0.91 7.59 5.42
C GLU A 115 0.39 8.75 6.28
N ALA A 116 -0.93 8.96 6.34
CA ALA A 116 -1.55 10.00 7.15
C ALA A 116 -1.32 9.83 8.66
N SER A 117 -1.15 8.59 9.12
CA SER A 117 -0.79 8.26 10.51
C SER A 117 0.70 8.47 10.83
N GLY A 118 1.52 8.85 9.85
CA GLY A 118 2.96 9.05 10.03
C GLY A 118 3.76 7.75 9.97
N GLN A 119 3.27 6.75 9.23
CA GLN A 119 3.90 5.42 9.09
C GLN A 119 4.13 4.76 10.47
N LEU A 120 5.08 3.84 10.56
CA LEU A 120 5.49 3.18 11.82
C LEU A 120 6.18 4.11 12.82
N LYS A 121 6.54 5.31 12.37
CA LYS A 121 7.22 6.34 13.16
C LYS A 121 6.21 7.15 14.01
N GLY A 122 4.95 7.19 13.61
CA GLY A 122 3.84 7.90 14.26
C GLY A 122 3.75 9.37 13.85
N GLN A 123 2.56 9.98 13.99
CA GLN A 123 2.26 11.38 13.61
C GLN A 123 3.21 12.44 14.21
N PHE A 124 3.94 12.09 15.26
CA PHE A 124 4.87 12.98 15.95
C PHE A 124 6.34 12.72 15.61
N ALA A 125 6.70 11.78 14.73
CA ALA A 125 8.11 11.48 14.49
C ALA A 125 8.87 12.61 13.77
N ASN A 126 8.21 13.27 12.82
CA ASN A 126 8.78 14.36 12.03
C ASN A 126 8.39 15.76 12.54
N LYS A 127 7.53 15.87 13.56
CA LYS A 127 7.17 17.16 14.17
C LYS A 127 8.23 17.63 15.16
N THR A 128 8.57 18.90 15.06
CA THR A 128 9.53 19.59 15.93
C THR A 128 9.03 19.58 17.38
N ARG A 129 9.93 19.63 18.38
CA ARG A 129 9.56 19.58 19.81
C ARG A 129 8.53 20.66 20.20
N GLU A 130 8.55 21.79 19.49
CA GLU A 130 7.61 22.91 19.66
C GLU A 130 6.21 22.59 19.12
N GLU A 131 6.08 22.00 17.92
CA GLU A 131 4.79 21.59 17.36
C GLU A 131 4.13 20.47 18.17
N LYS A 132 4.91 19.59 18.80
CA LYS A 132 4.40 18.59 19.76
C LYS A 132 3.79 19.23 20.99
N LYS A 133 4.44 20.27 21.52
CA LYS A 133 3.94 21.02 22.68
C LYS A 133 2.68 21.79 22.31
N GLU A 134 2.61 22.32 21.10
CA GLU A 134 1.44 23.07 20.62
C GLU A 134 0.23 22.17 20.39
N HIS A 135 0.43 20.98 19.79
CA HIS A 135 -0.62 19.95 19.73
C HIS A 135 -1.09 19.52 21.13
N SER A 136 -0.16 19.28 22.05
CA SER A 136 -0.50 18.93 23.43
C SER A 136 -1.34 20.04 24.10
N LYS A 137 -0.92 21.31 23.94
CA LYS A 137 -1.68 22.46 24.46
C LYS A 137 -3.05 22.63 23.79
N SER A 138 -3.21 22.34 22.50
CA SER A 138 -4.52 22.42 21.86
C SER A 138 -5.49 21.36 22.39
N PHE A 139 -5.00 20.17 22.75
CA PHE A 139 -5.81 19.16 23.43
C PHE A 139 -6.19 19.59 24.86
N PHE A 140 -5.23 20.12 25.64
CA PHE A 140 -5.50 20.56 27.01
C PHE A 140 -6.33 21.85 27.11
N LYS A 141 -6.33 22.71 26.09
CA LYS A 141 -7.18 23.91 26.06
C LYS A 141 -8.65 23.60 25.75
N GLN A 142 -8.94 22.49 25.07
CA GLN A 142 -10.32 22.08 24.77
C GLN A 142 -11.02 21.38 25.94
N THR A 143 -10.31 20.62 26.80
CA THR A 143 -10.93 19.96 27.97
C THR A 143 -11.62 20.96 28.92
N LYS A 144 -11.13 22.20 29.02
CA LYS A 144 -11.73 23.22 29.88
C LYS A 144 -12.99 23.91 29.31
N LEU A 145 -13.33 23.70 28.04
CA LEU A 145 -14.52 24.31 27.42
C LEU A 145 -15.73 23.36 27.38
N THR A 146 -15.54 22.08 27.68
CA THR A 146 -16.61 21.07 27.66
C THR A 146 -17.20 20.76 29.05
N GLU A 147 -16.70 21.43 30.11
CA GLU A 147 -17.22 21.31 31.48
C GLU A 147 -18.11 22.51 31.89
N GLU A 148 -18.46 23.40 30.96
CA GLU A 148 -19.35 24.56 31.21
C GLU A 148 -20.62 24.56 30.32
N GLU A 149 -21.22 23.39 30.07
CA GLU A 149 -22.66 23.27 29.73
C GLU A 149 -23.38 22.31 30.69
#